data_AF-A0A954BE19-F1
#
_entry.id   AF-A0A954BE19-F1
#
_cell.length_a   1.000
_cell.length_b   1.000
_cell.length_c   1.000
_cell.angle_alpha   90.00
_cell.angle_beta   90.00
_cell.angle_gamma   90.00
#
_symmetry.space_group_name_H-M   'P 1'
#
loop_
_entity.id
_entity.type
_entity.pdbx_description
1 polymer ?
#
loop_
_entity_poly.entity_id
_entity_poly.type
_entity_poly.pdbx_seq_one_letter_code
_entity_poly.pdbx_strand_id
1 'polypeptide(L)'
;GQNVRLAAQLTGFEIDIMTEEEESAKRQEEFRHRSELFMTGLDVDDMMAGLLVSEGFAKIEEIAYVEIEELADIEGMDEETAQELQTRAAEYLEEEARKLDARRKELGVSDDVANMEGLDLKMVVALGENDVKSMEDLAGCATDDLTGWTERVDGERKHYDGILEKFKISAEDAESLIMRARVAAGWVNEEDLRTEEATEEEAAAGETA
;
A
#
# COMPACT_ATOMS: atom_id res chain seq x y z
N GLY A 1 10.10 9.14 -27.63
CA GLY A 1 9.26 7.93 -27.71
C GLY A 1 10.05 6.63 -27.83
N GLN A 2 10.78 6.43 -28.95
CA GLN A 2 11.38 5.12 -29.23
C GLN A 2 12.54 4.73 -28.29
N ASN A 3 13.42 5.68 -27.93
CA ASN A 3 14.52 5.43 -26.98
C ASN A 3 14.04 5.15 -25.56
N VAL A 4 12.94 5.79 -25.15
CA VAL A 4 12.33 5.66 -23.81
C VAL A 4 11.68 4.29 -23.68
N ARG A 5 10.97 3.87 -24.72
CA ARG A 5 10.40 2.52 -24.80
C ARG A 5 11.48 1.44 -24.80
N LEU A 6 12.59 1.66 -25.53
CA LEU A 6 13.71 0.72 -25.52
C LEU A 6 14.41 0.67 -24.17
N ALA A 7 14.61 1.82 -23.54
CA ALA A 7 15.23 1.91 -22.21
C ALA A 7 14.34 1.24 -21.15
N ALA A 8 13.03 1.51 -21.13
CA ALA A 8 12.10 0.85 -20.22
C ALA A 8 12.07 -0.67 -20.42
N GLN A 9 12.13 -1.15 -21.68
CA GLN A 9 12.24 -2.58 -21.97
C GLN A 9 13.57 -3.21 -21.54
N LEU A 10 14.67 -2.44 -21.56
CA LEU A 10 15.99 -2.93 -21.16
C LEU A 10 16.19 -2.87 -19.64
N THR A 11 15.61 -1.89 -18.95
CA THR A 11 15.76 -1.70 -17.51
C THR A 11 14.66 -2.40 -16.71
N GLY A 12 13.53 -2.72 -17.34
CA GLY A 12 12.35 -3.24 -16.64
C GLY A 12 11.62 -2.19 -15.80
N PHE A 13 12.06 -0.93 -15.82
CA PHE A 13 11.43 0.17 -15.08
C PHE A 13 10.60 1.06 -16.01
N GLU A 14 9.48 1.56 -15.50
CA GLU A 14 8.72 2.62 -16.16
C GLU A 14 9.51 3.94 -16.09
N ILE A 15 9.77 4.55 -17.26
CA ILE A 15 10.57 5.77 -17.35
C ILE A 15 9.65 6.95 -17.65
N ASP A 16 9.48 7.81 -16.67
CA ASP A 16 8.83 9.11 -16.81
C ASP A 16 9.84 10.16 -17.28
N ILE A 17 9.50 10.94 -18.31
CA ILE A 17 10.32 12.06 -18.77
C ILE A 17 9.61 13.34 -18.43
N MET A 18 10.24 14.07 -17.51
CA MET A 18 9.80 15.39 -17.11
C MET A 18 10.82 16.43 -17.58
N THR A 19 10.35 17.63 -17.89
CA THR A 19 11.21 18.81 -18.02
C THR A 19 11.72 19.24 -16.64
N GLU A 20 12.80 20.03 -16.61
CA GLU A 20 13.34 20.59 -15.36
C GLU A 20 12.30 21.42 -14.58
N GLU A 21 11.42 22.12 -15.30
CA GLU A 21 10.34 22.91 -14.70
C GLU A 21 9.25 22.02 -14.09
N GLU A 22 8.80 20.99 -14.79
CA GLU A 22 7.81 20.03 -14.28
C GLU A 22 8.34 19.24 -13.07
N GLU A 23 9.60 18.84 -13.11
CA GLU A 23 10.24 18.09 -12.03
C GLU A 23 10.45 18.97 -10.79
N SER A 24 10.88 20.23 -10.98
CA SER A 24 10.95 21.20 -9.88
C SER A 24 9.58 21.49 -9.28
N ALA A 25 8.54 21.64 -10.10
CA ALA A 25 7.18 21.87 -9.63
C ALA A 25 6.65 20.67 -8.82
N LYS A 26 6.87 19.45 -9.32
CA LYS A 26 6.51 18.21 -8.62
C LYS A 26 7.21 18.10 -7.27
N ARG A 27 8.52 18.38 -7.20
CA ARG A 27 9.25 18.38 -5.92
C ARG A 27 8.69 19.38 -4.93
N GLN A 28 8.33 20.59 -5.37
CA GLN A 28 7.74 21.59 -4.47
C GLN A 28 6.36 21.18 -3.96
N GLU A 29 5.55 20.56 -4.81
CA GLU A 29 4.25 20.04 -4.43
C GLU A 29 4.37 18.88 -3.43
N GLU A 30 5.26 17.91 -3.71
CA GLU A 30 5.54 16.79 -2.80
C GLU A 30 6.08 17.30 -1.47
N PHE A 31 6.99 18.28 -1.48
CA PHE A 31 7.51 18.91 -0.27
C PHE A 31 6.38 19.51 0.56
N ARG A 32 5.53 20.34 -0.05
CA ARG A 32 4.38 20.97 0.63
C ARG A 32 3.42 19.92 1.18
N HIS A 33 3.06 18.91 0.40
CA HIS A 33 2.13 17.87 0.82
C HIS A 33 2.67 17.06 2.01
N ARG A 34 3.96 16.71 2.00
CA ARG A 34 4.60 16.01 3.12
C ARG A 34 4.73 16.91 4.36
N SER A 35 5.08 18.17 4.17
CA SER A 35 5.10 19.14 5.28
C SER A 35 3.71 19.31 5.91
N GLU A 36 2.65 19.42 5.11
CA GLU A 36 1.27 19.46 5.59
C GLU A 36 0.85 18.20 6.34
N LEU A 37 1.27 17.02 5.86
CA LEU A 37 1.06 15.74 6.54
C LEU A 37 1.70 15.76 7.94
N PHE A 38 2.96 16.18 8.05
CA PHE A 38 3.66 16.21 9.34
C PHE A 38 3.11 17.28 10.27
N MET A 39 2.81 18.49 9.78
CA MET A 39 2.16 19.52 10.60
C MET A 39 0.83 19.04 11.18
N THR A 40 0.00 18.41 10.36
CA THR A 40 -1.33 17.94 10.79
C THR A 40 -1.25 16.70 11.66
N GLY A 41 -0.37 15.75 11.33
CA GLY A 41 -0.29 14.47 12.01
C GLY A 41 0.51 14.50 13.31
N LEU A 42 1.54 15.36 13.40
CA LEU A 42 2.47 15.42 14.54
C LEU A 42 2.31 16.70 15.37
N ASP A 43 1.45 17.63 14.95
CA ASP A 43 1.25 18.95 15.57
C ASP A 43 2.58 19.71 15.72
N VAL A 44 3.32 19.79 14.62
CA VAL A 44 4.59 20.52 14.50
C VAL A 44 4.42 21.76 13.64
N ASP A 45 5.34 22.72 13.76
CA ASP A 45 5.35 23.91 12.92
C ASP A 45 5.96 23.65 11.53
N ASP A 46 5.83 24.64 10.64
CA ASP A 46 6.31 24.59 9.25
C ASP A 46 7.84 24.39 9.16
N MET A 47 8.60 24.92 10.12
CA MET A 47 10.05 24.78 10.14
C MET A 47 10.46 23.33 10.46
N MET A 48 9.87 22.75 11.50
CA MET A 48 10.09 21.37 11.90
C MET A 48 9.60 20.38 10.83
N ALA A 49 8.43 20.62 10.25
CA ALA A 49 7.92 19.81 9.14
C ALA A 49 8.85 19.87 7.92
N GLY A 50 9.36 21.06 7.58
CA GLY A 50 10.34 21.23 6.51
C GLY A 50 11.65 20.48 6.75
N LEU A 51 12.15 20.47 8.00
CA LEU A 51 13.34 19.71 8.39
C LEU A 51 13.14 18.21 8.18
N LEU A 52 12.03 17.64 8.67
CA LEU A 52 11.71 16.22 8.51
C LEU A 52 11.65 15.82 7.02
N VAL A 53 11.02 16.65 6.17
CA VAL A 53 10.99 16.39 4.73
C VAL A 53 12.39 16.47 4.10
N SER A 54 13.23 17.41 4.55
CA SER A 54 14.60 17.56 4.04
C SER A 54 15.52 16.41 4.42
N GLU A 55 15.31 15.80 5.59
CA GLU A 55 15.99 14.56 6.02
C GLU A 55 15.48 13.32 5.27
N GLY A 56 14.39 13.46 4.52
CA GLY A 56 13.90 12.44 3.60
C GLY A 56 12.67 11.67 4.11
N PHE A 57 12.15 12.00 5.29
CA PHE A 57 10.91 11.41 5.78
C PHE A 57 9.74 11.73 4.83
N ALA A 58 8.99 10.70 4.48
CA ALA A 58 7.83 10.80 3.59
C ALA A 58 6.53 10.36 4.26
N LYS A 59 6.62 9.58 5.35
CA LYS A 59 5.48 8.99 6.05
C LYS A 59 5.60 9.15 7.57
N ILE A 60 4.48 9.18 8.27
CA ILE A 60 4.46 9.28 9.75
C ILE A 60 4.95 7.97 10.38
N GLU A 61 4.69 6.84 9.73
CA GLU A 61 5.18 5.52 10.13
C GLU A 61 6.71 5.48 10.19
N GLU A 62 7.41 6.14 9.27
CA GLU A 62 8.88 6.19 9.27
C GLU A 62 9.37 6.90 10.54
N ILE A 63 8.70 7.96 10.98
CA ILE A 63 9.05 8.69 12.21
C ILE A 63 8.71 7.87 13.46
N ALA A 64 7.62 7.10 13.45
CA ALA A 64 7.22 6.29 14.60
C ALA A 64 8.17 5.11 14.87
N TYR A 65 8.87 4.61 13.85
CA TYR A 65 9.67 3.38 13.93
C TYR A 65 11.18 3.57 13.70
N VAL A 66 11.63 4.77 13.36
CA VAL A 66 13.06 5.09 13.22
C VAL A 66 13.77 5.07 14.58
N GLU A 67 15.09 4.92 14.59
CA GLU A 67 15.90 5.05 15.80
C GLU A 67 15.85 6.49 16.33
N ILE A 68 15.79 6.64 17.66
CA ILE A 68 15.70 7.97 18.30
C ILE A 68 16.96 8.78 17.97
N GLU A 69 18.11 8.12 17.88
CA GLU A 69 19.38 8.74 17.54
C GLU A 69 19.34 9.41 16.16
N GLU A 70 18.71 8.81 15.16
CA GLU A 70 18.57 9.41 13.82
C GLU A 70 17.69 10.66 13.83
N LEU A 71 16.64 10.67 14.67
CA LEU A 71 15.82 11.88 14.85
C LEU A 71 16.53 12.96 15.67
N ALA A 72 17.36 12.56 16.64
CA ALA A 72 18.14 13.48 17.46
C ALA A 72 19.33 14.08 16.70
N ASP A 73 19.79 13.44 15.62
CA ASP A 73 20.84 13.96 14.75
C ASP A 73 20.35 15.11 13.83
N ILE A 74 19.03 15.31 13.73
CA ILE A 74 18.43 16.41 12.96
C ILE A 74 18.79 17.76 13.59
N GLU A 75 19.20 18.72 12.76
CA GLU A 75 19.61 20.04 13.24
C GLU A 75 18.47 20.73 14.01
N GLY A 76 18.73 21.02 15.30
CA GLY A 76 17.77 21.70 16.17
C GLY A 76 16.87 20.76 16.98
N MET A 77 17.06 19.44 16.87
CA MET A 77 16.40 18.44 17.72
C MET A 77 17.33 17.96 18.84
N ASP A 78 16.73 17.65 19.98
CA ASP A 78 17.38 16.90 21.05
C ASP A 78 16.63 15.58 21.28
N GLU A 79 17.23 14.69 22.07
CA GLU A 79 16.70 13.35 22.34
C GLU A 79 15.30 13.41 23.00
N GLU A 80 15.03 14.42 23.83
CA GLU A 80 13.72 14.62 24.47
C GLU A 80 12.64 14.97 23.44
N THR A 81 12.94 15.92 22.55
CA THR A 81 12.05 16.34 21.46
C THR A 81 11.84 15.21 20.46
N ALA A 82 12.88 14.45 20.14
CA ALA A 82 12.78 13.27 19.28
C ALA A 82 11.84 12.21 19.86
N GLN A 83 11.97 11.90 21.17
CA GLN A 83 11.08 10.96 21.86
C GLN A 83 9.62 11.46 21.89
N GLU A 84 9.41 12.76 22.13
CA GLU A 84 8.08 13.35 22.08
C GLU A 84 7.47 13.21 20.68
N LEU A 85 8.25 13.51 19.64
CA LEU A 85 7.80 13.40 18.24
C LEU A 85 7.42 11.96 17.88
N GLN A 86 8.22 10.97 18.28
CA GLN A 86 7.90 9.55 18.09
C GLN A 86 6.61 9.16 18.82
N THR A 87 6.43 9.64 20.05
CA THR A 87 5.22 9.38 20.83
C THR A 87 3.98 9.89 20.11
N ARG A 88 4.03 11.14 19.60
CA ARG A 88 2.92 11.72 18.82
C ARG A 88 2.68 10.96 17.51
N ALA A 89 3.75 10.53 16.83
CA ALA A 89 3.63 9.71 15.63
C ALA A 89 2.92 8.38 15.92
N ALA A 90 3.28 7.70 17.00
CA ALA A 90 2.63 6.47 17.43
C ALA A 90 1.16 6.68 17.81
N GLU A 91 0.85 7.75 18.54
CA GLU A 91 -0.53 8.12 18.90
C GLU A 91 -1.39 8.41 17.66
N TYR A 92 -0.84 9.12 16.67
CA TYR A 92 -1.50 9.39 15.40
C TYR A 92 -1.86 8.10 14.66
N LEU A 93 -0.91 7.17 14.54
CA LEU A 93 -1.11 5.88 13.88
C LEU A 93 -2.15 5.03 14.61
N GLU A 94 -2.14 5.05 15.95
CA GLU A 94 -3.15 4.35 16.75
C GLU A 94 -4.55 4.94 16.53
N GLU A 95 -4.68 6.27 16.49
CA GLU A 95 -5.94 6.93 16.20
C GLU A 95 -6.43 6.64 14.79
N GLU A 96 -5.54 6.65 13.79
CA GLU A 96 -5.86 6.29 12.41
C GLU A 96 -6.33 4.83 12.31
N ALA A 97 -5.61 3.90 12.92
CA ALA A 97 -6.01 2.49 12.96
C ALA A 97 -7.38 2.31 13.63
N ARG A 98 -7.64 3.04 14.72
CA ARG A 98 -8.94 3.03 15.41
C ARG A 98 -10.08 3.58 14.53
N LYS A 99 -9.82 4.64 13.75
CA LYS A 99 -10.78 5.20 12.79
C LYS A 99 -11.08 4.20 11.67
N LEU A 100 -10.06 3.55 11.13
CA LEU A 100 -10.23 2.54 10.08
C LEU A 100 -10.98 1.30 10.60
N ASP A 101 -10.67 0.81 11.79
CA ASP A 101 -11.40 -0.30 12.42
C ASP A 101 -12.87 0.07 12.68
N ALA A 102 -13.14 1.27 13.17
CA ALA A 102 -14.51 1.77 13.33
C ALA A 102 -15.24 1.84 11.98
N ARG A 103 -14.61 2.40 10.95
CA ARG A 103 -15.16 2.52 9.60
C ARG A 103 -15.49 1.16 8.99
N ARG A 104 -14.58 0.20 9.14
CA ARG A 104 -14.76 -1.18 8.71
C ARG A 104 -15.97 -1.84 9.39
N LYS A 105 -16.13 -1.63 10.71
CA LYS A 105 -17.29 -2.10 11.46
C LYS A 105 -18.60 -1.44 11.00
N GLU A 106 -18.58 -0.15 10.68
CA GLU A 106 -19.73 0.55 10.09
C GLU A 106 -20.13 -0.03 8.74
N LEU A 107 -19.16 -0.41 7.92
CA LEU A 107 -19.37 -1.07 6.62
C LEU A 107 -19.85 -2.52 6.76
N GLY A 108 -19.75 -3.11 7.96
CA GLY A 108 -20.19 -4.46 8.25
C GLY A 108 -19.22 -5.54 7.78
N VAL A 109 -17.93 -5.22 7.63
CA VAL A 109 -16.91 -6.19 7.26
C VAL A 109 -16.63 -7.12 8.45
N SER A 110 -16.62 -8.43 8.20
CA SER A 110 -16.42 -9.50 9.18
C SER A 110 -14.99 -9.58 9.70
N ASP A 111 -14.81 -9.97 10.97
CA ASP A 111 -13.50 -10.09 11.64
C ASP A 111 -12.55 -11.05 10.94
N ASP A 112 -13.09 -12.05 10.25
CA ASP A 112 -12.30 -12.99 9.46
C ASP A 112 -11.55 -12.29 8.31
N VAL A 113 -12.20 -11.32 7.65
CA VAL A 113 -11.55 -10.53 6.58
C VAL A 113 -10.54 -9.53 7.15
N ALA A 114 -10.73 -9.00 8.37
CA ALA A 114 -9.74 -8.08 8.98
C ALA A 114 -8.46 -8.80 9.38
N ASN A 115 -8.61 -10.00 9.91
CA ASN A 115 -7.48 -10.78 10.43
C ASN A 115 -6.81 -11.62 9.34
N MET A 116 -7.22 -11.44 8.08
CA MET A 116 -6.58 -12.09 6.95
C MET A 116 -5.17 -11.53 6.77
N GLU A 117 -4.20 -12.43 6.76
CA GLU A 117 -2.81 -12.08 6.49
C GLU A 117 -2.66 -11.46 5.08
N GLY A 118 -1.85 -10.41 4.95
CA GLY A 118 -1.66 -9.70 3.68
C GLY A 118 -2.72 -8.63 3.38
N LEU A 119 -3.70 -8.42 4.24
CA LEU A 119 -4.58 -7.24 4.20
C LEU A 119 -4.20 -6.23 5.27
N ASP A 120 -3.99 -4.98 4.86
CA ASP A 120 -3.93 -3.83 5.77
C ASP A 120 -5.34 -3.30 6.08
N LEU A 121 -5.53 -2.64 7.22
CA LEU A 121 -6.79 -2.02 7.63
C LEU A 121 -7.37 -1.10 6.55
N LYS A 122 -6.52 -0.37 5.81
CA LYS A 122 -6.93 0.48 4.69
C LYS A 122 -7.52 -0.34 3.53
N MET A 123 -6.90 -1.48 3.22
CA MET A 123 -7.39 -2.41 2.19
C MET A 123 -8.72 -3.03 2.61
N VAL A 124 -8.86 -3.41 3.88
CA VAL A 124 -10.09 -4.01 4.41
C VAL A 124 -11.27 -3.03 4.38
N VAL A 125 -11.02 -1.74 4.66
CA VAL A 125 -12.04 -0.69 4.46
C VAL A 125 -12.40 -0.56 2.98
N ALA A 126 -11.42 -0.54 2.07
CA ALA A 126 -11.67 -0.45 0.63
C ALA A 126 -12.52 -1.63 0.10
N LEU A 127 -12.27 -2.86 0.59
CA LEU A 127 -13.10 -4.03 0.33
C LEU A 127 -14.54 -3.82 0.81
N GLY A 128 -14.71 -3.34 2.04
CA GLY A 128 -16.03 -3.05 2.62
C GLY A 128 -16.83 -1.98 1.85
N GLU A 129 -16.16 -0.97 1.30
CA GLU A 129 -16.80 0.07 0.47
C GLU A 129 -17.27 -0.46 -0.89
N ASN A 130 -16.71 -1.58 -1.35
CA ASN A 130 -17.09 -2.28 -2.58
C ASN A 130 -17.93 -3.53 -2.32
N ASP A 131 -18.65 -3.56 -1.19
CA ASP A 131 -19.54 -4.65 -0.77
C ASP A 131 -18.88 -6.02 -0.55
N VAL A 132 -17.55 -6.09 -0.43
CA VAL A 132 -16.82 -7.30 -0.03
C VAL A 132 -16.67 -7.31 1.49
N LYS A 133 -17.57 -8.01 2.19
CA LYS A 133 -17.71 -7.93 3.66
C LYS A 133 -17.35 -9.24 4.37
N SER A 134 -17.41 -10.36 3.68
CA SER A 134 -17.16 -11.69 4.24
C SER A 134 -16.11 -12.47 3.45
N MET A 135 -15.61 -13.56 4.05
CA MET A 135 -14.72 -14.50 3.35
C MET A 135 -15.39 -15.12 2.12
N GLU A 136 -16.71 -15.31 2.16
CA GLU A 136 -17.51 -15.77 1.02
C GLU A 136 -17.49 -14.75 -0.12
N ASP A 137 -17.68 -13.46 0.20
CA ASP A 137 -17.65 -12.40 -0.81
C ASP A 137 -16.26 -12.29 -1.45
N LEU A 138 -15.20 -12.38 -0.63
CA LEU A 138 -13.82 -12.32 -1.13
C LEU A 138 -13.43 -13.59 -1.92
N ALA A 139 -13.92 -14.77 -1.52
CA ALA A 139 -13.72 -16.02 -2.25
C ALA A 139 -14.36 -15.99 -3.66
N GLY A 140 -15.47 -15.26 -3.78
CA GLY A 140 -16.19 -15.03 -5.03
C GLY A 140 -15.53 -14.02 -5.97
N CYS A 141 -14.56 -13.23 -5.50
CA CYS A 141 -13.82 -12.29 -6.33
C CYS A 141 -12.94 -13.01 -7.35
N ALA A 142 -12.77 -12.38 -8.52
CA ALA A 142 -11.71 -12.67 -9.46
C ALA A 142 -10.48 -11.81 -9.17
N THR A 143 -9.31 -12.23 -9.65
CA THR A 143 -8.07 -11.44 -9.55
C THR A 143 -8.27 -10.03 -10.10
N ASP A 144 -8.92 -9.93 -11.26
CA ASP A 144 -9.24 -8.67 -11.94
C ASP A 144 -10.14 -7.73 -11.11
N ASP A 145 -10.98 -8.25 -10.21
CA ASP A 145 -11.81 -7.42 -9.33
C ASP A 145 -10.93 -6.67 -8.30
N LEU A 146 -9.80 -7.27 -7.90
CA LEU A 146 -8.86 -6.69 -6.95
C LEU A 146 -7.80 -5.83 -7.64
N THR A 147 -7.25 -6.28 -8.76
CA THR A 147 -6.14 -5.60 -9.45
C THR A 147 -6.55 -4.68 -10.60
N GLY A 148 -7.80 -4.78 -11.05
CA GLY A 148 -8.30 -4.04 -12.21
C GLY A 148 -8.00 -4.76 -13.53
N TRP A 149 -8.74 -4.39 -14.57
CA TRP A 149 -8.56 -4.94 -15.92
C TRP A 149 -8.66 -3.87 -17.00
N THR A 150 -8.15 -4.17 -18.18
CA THR A 150 -8.22 -3.27 -19.33
C THR A 150 -8.96 -3.95 -20.47
N GLU A 151 -10.03 -3.33 -20.95
CA GLU A 151 -10.82 -3.82 -22.09
C GLU A 151 -10.71 -2.87 -23.29
N ARG A 152 -10.82 -3.42 -24.50
CA ARG A 152 -10.96 -2.62 -25.73
C ARG A 152 -12.43 -2.44 -26.08
N VAL A 153 -12.95 -1.24 -25.89
CA VAL A 153 -14.29 -0.83 -26.29
C VAL A 153 -14.16 0.15 -27.46
N ASP A 154 -14.82 -0.12 -28.58
CA ASP A 154 -14.80 0.72 -29.79
C ASP A 154 -13.40 1.08 -30.35
N GLY A 155 -12.42 0.20 -30.12
CA GLY A 155 -11.03 0.40 -30.59
C GLY A 155 -10.15 1.22 -29.65
N GLU A 156 -10.72 1.76 -28.57
CA GLU A 156 -10.00 2.46 -27.51
C GLU A 156 -9.74 1.52 -26.33
N ARG A 157 -8.58 1.67 -25.67
CA ARG A 157 -8.27 0.93 -24.44
C ARG A 157 -8.89 1.69 -23.28
N LYS A 158 -9.78 1.05 -22.53
CA LYS A 158 -10.38 1.57 -21.31
C LYS A 158 -9.97 0.69 -20.13
N HIS A 159 -9.41 1.33 -19.12
CA HIS A 159 -9.03 0.69 -17.87
C HIS A 159 -10.16 0.80 -16.86
N TYR A 160 -10.37 -0.26 -16.09
CA TYR A 160 -11.35 -0.38 -15.02
C TYR A 160 -10.60 -0.67 -13.73
N ASP A 161 -10.67 0.28 -12.80
CA ASP A 161 -9.91 0.24 -11.56
C ASP A 161 -10.34 -0.95 -10.69
N GLY A 162 -9.36 -1.68 -10.17
CA GLY A 162 -9.57 -2.73 -9.17
C GLY A 162 -9.84 -2.16 -7.77
N ILE A 163 -10.47 -2.95 -6.91
CA ILE A 163 -10.77 -2.54 -5.52
C ILE A 163 -9.48 -2.23 -4.75
N LEU A 164 -8.42 -3.01 -4.98
CA LEU A 164 -7.14 -2.90 -4.29
C LEU A 164 -6.01 -2.34 -5.15
N GLU A 165 -6.27 -1.96 -6.40
CA GLU A 165 -5.25 -1.49 -7.34
C GLU A 165 -4.47 -0.27 -6.83
N LYS A 166 -5.14 0.63 -6.11
CA LYS A 166 -4.51 1.82 -5.50
C LYS A 166 -3.42 1.47 -4.49
N PHE A 167 -3.48 0.28 -3.90
CA PHE A 167 -2.48 -0.23 -2.96
C PHE A 167 -1.34 -0.96 -3.66
N LYS A 168 -1.35 -1.03 -5.00
CA LYS A 168 -0.33 -1.68 -5.84
C LYS A 168 -0.11 -3.14 -5.47
N ILE A 169 -1.18 -3.84 -5.11
CA ILE A 169 -1.14 -5.28 -4.88
C ILE A 169 -0.81 -6.00 -6.20
N SER A 170 0.05 -7.02 -6.14
CA SER A 170 0.37 -7.83 -7.32
C SER A 170 -0.78 -8.78 -7.64
N ALA A 171 -0.82 -9.30 -8.88
CA ALA A 171 -1.80 -10.32 -9.26
C ALA A 171 -1.65 -11.60 -8.42
N GLU A 172 -0.41 -11.98 -8.12
CA GLU A 172 -0.08 -13.15 -7.30
C GLU A 172 -0.57 -12.98 -5.84
N ASP A 173 -0.36 -11.80 -5.25
CA ASP A 173 -0.86 -11.50 -3.90
C ASP A 173 -2.39 -11.49 -3.87
N ALA A 174 -3.02 -10.92 -4.89
CA ALA A 174 -4.48 -10.90 -5.04
C ALA A 174 -5.05 -12.32 -5.20
N GLU A 175 -4.42 -13.17 -6.01
CA GLU A 175 -4.77 -14.58 -6.15
C GLU A 175 -4.61 -15.33 -4.84
N SER A 176 -3.50 -15.12 -4.13
CA SER A 176 -3.23 -15.74 -2.82
C SER A 176 -4.26 -15.33 -1.77
N LEU A 177 -4.74 -14.09 -1.79
CA LEU A 177 -5.84 -13.63 -0.92
C LEU A 177 -7.15 -14.35 -1.26
N ILE A 178 -7.51 -14.42 -2.54
CA ILE A 178 -8.74 -15.08 -3.00
C ILE A 178 -8.69 -16.58 -2.68
N MET A 179 -7.54 -17.24 -2.89
CA MET A 179 -7.37 -18.67 -2.61
C MET A 179 -7.50 -18.95 -1.11
N ARG A 180 -6.89 -18.13 -0.24
CA ARG A 180 -7.08 -18.24 1.22
C ARG A 180 -8.53 -18.00 1.63
N ALA A 181 -9.21 -17.04 1.00
CA ALA A 181 -10.63 -16.82 1.22
C ALA A 181 -11.47 -18.05 0.82
N ARG A 182 -11.17 -18.69 -0.33
CA ARG A 182 -11.84 -19.90 -0.81
C ARG A 182 -11.64 -21.10 0.11
N VAL A 183 -10.44 -21.27 0.67
CA VAL A 183 -10.19 -22.30 1.70
C VAL A 183 -11.02 -22.03 2.95
N ALA A 184 -10.99 -20.79 3.45
CA ALA A 184 -11.75 -20.42 4.64
C ALA A 184 -13.28 -20.55 4.44
N ALA A 185 -13.77 -20.28 3.22
CA ALA A 185 -15.15 -20.47 2.81
C ALA A 185 -15.52 -21.95 2.55
N GLY A 186 -14.53 -22.85 2.51
CA GLY A 186 -14.73 -24.28 2.22
C GLY A 186 -15.02 -24.59 0.74
N TRP A 187 -14.70 -23.68 -0.17
CA TRP A 187 -14.82 -23.89 -1.62
C TRP A 187 -13.70 -24.78 -2.17
N VAL A 188 -12.56 -24.80 -1.48
CA VAL A 188 -11.37 -25.59 -1.83
C VAL A 188 -10.88 -26.33 -0.59
N ASN A 189 -10.44 -27.58 -0.74
CA ASN A 189 -9.88 -28.37 0.36
C ASN A 189 -8.43 -27.97 0.63
N GLU A 190 -8.02 -27.93 1.89
CA GLU A 190 -6.67 -27.52 2.32
C GLU A 190 -5.56 -28.43 1.74
N GLU A 191 -5.90 -29.70 1.44
CA GLU A 191 -5.00 -30.64 0.75
C GLU A 191 -4.77 -30.29 -0.73
N ASP A 192 -5.74 -29.67 -1.40
CA ASP A 192 -5.62 -29.28 -2.81
C ASP A 192 -4.67 -28.07 -2.95
N LEU A 193 -4.77 -27.09 -2.05
CA LEU A 193 -3.86 -25.92 -2.02
C LEU A 193 -2.41 -26.32 -1.80
N ARG A 194 -2.17 -27.21 -0.83
CA ARG A 194 -0.82 -27.69 -0.50
C ARG A 194 -0.19 -28.49 -1.64
N THR A 195 -1.03 -29.05 -2.51
CA THR A 195 -0.60 -29.72 -3.74
C THR A 195 -0.25 -28.69 -4.82
N GLU A 196 -1.02 -27.61 -4.95
CA GLU A 196 -0.74 -26.50 -5.87
C GLU A 196 0.54 -25.76 -5.49
N GLU A 197 0.73 -25.37 -4.22
CA GLU A 197 1.95 -24.74 -3.70
C GLU A 197 3.20 -25.60 -3.95
N ALA A 198 3.09 -26.92 -3.71
CA ALA A 198 4.19 -27.84 -3.96
C ALA A 198 4.50 -27.99 -5.47
N THR A 199 3.49 -27.91 -6.33
CA THR A 199 3.71 -27.93 -7.80
C THR A 199 4.30 -26.64 -8.33
N GLU A 200 3.95 -25.49 -7.76
CA GLU A 200 4.52 -24.19 -8.11
C GLU A 200 5.99 -24.08 -7.64
N GLU A 201 6.31 -24.56 -6.45
CA GLU A 201 7.70 -24.67 -5.98
C GLU A 201 8.55 -25.60 -6.87
N GLU A 202 8.01 -26.75 -7.29
CA GLU A 202 8.70 -27.64 -8.23
C GLU A 202 8.86 -27.02 -9.63
N ALA A 203 7.88 -26.26 -10.11
CA ALA A 203 7.96 -25.56 -11.40
C ALA A 203 8.99 -24.43 -11.37
N ALA A 204 9.03 -23.61 -10.32
CA ALA A 204 10.01 -22.55 -10.13
C ALA A 204 11.45 -23.09 -9.96
N ALA A 205 11.59 -24.24 -9.29
CA ALA A 205 12.88 -24.94 -9.18
C ALA A 205 13.33 -25.57 -10.51
N GLY A 206 12.41 -25.94 -11.39
CA GLY A 206 12.70 -26.51 -12.71
C GLY A 206 13.16 -25.50 -13.77
N GLU A 207 12.77 -24.22 -13.64
CA GLU A 207 13.20 -23.16 -14.57
C GLU A 207 14.60 -22.59 -14.27
N THR A 208 15.20 -22.94 -13.13
CA THR A 208 16.54 -22.46 -12.72
C THR A 208 17.68 -23.48 -12.95
N ALA A 209 17.40 -24.64 -13.56
CA ALA A 209 18.35 -25.75 -13.78
C ALA A 209 18.86 -25.89 -15.23
#